data_AF-A0A975VX31-F1
#
_entry.id   AF-A0A975VX31-F1
#
_cell.length_a   1.000
_cell.length_b   1.000
_cell.length_c   1.000
_cell.angle_alpha   90.00
_cell.angle_beta   90.00
_cell.angle_gamma   90.00
#
_symmetry.space_group_name_H-M   'P 1'
#
loop_
_entity.id
_entity.type
_entity.pdbx_description
1 polymer ?
#
loop_
_entity_poly.entity_id
_entity_poly.type
_entity_poly.pdbx_seq_one_letter_code
_entity_poly.pdbx_strand_id
1 'polypeptide(L)'
;MPALRQHFLESDIRANCEVTAPITFGVLPDSWESYRRSLSRNRRETMGRKRRKFESQPDAQVITVNTMDELDGAFDRLAELHRLRWTGRTEQPGFSSPEYRGFHRDVMHALLPQGRLRLMKLNMGGCTIAMLYCMRYRDTFCFFQSGFDPAYAEYSPGDVLLGYAVEHAIAEGCHVFDMLKGEHDYKRHFFQQDRRNVELRAFRPGLIDLAYRLKDAWSARASRRPELGESRHRPARGETSSATAEQRR
;
A
#
# COMPACT_ATOMS: atom_id res chain seq x y z
N MET A 1 17.05 -12.47 12.61
CA MET A 1 16.49 -11.84 13.83
C MET A 1 17.30 -12.05 15.13
N PRO A 2 18.15 -13.08 15.31
CA PRO A 2 18.98 -13.19 16.52
C PRO A 2 19.97 -12.01 16.70
N ALA A 3 20.62 -11.58 15.62
CA ALA A 3 21.68 -10.57 15.66
C ALA A 3 21.24 -9.18 16.15
N LEU A 4 20.08 -8.67 15.71
CA LEU A 4 19.57 -7.36 16.14
C LEU A 4 19.12 -7.38 17.60
N ARG A 5 18.46 -8.45 18.04
CA ARG A 5 18.04 -8.62 19.44
C ARG A 5 19.25 -8.71 20.36
N GLN A 6 20.28 -9.43 19.94
CA GLN A 6 21.53 -9.57 20.68
C GLN A 6 22.26 -8.22 20.80
N HIS A 7 22.34 -7.45 19.72
CA HIS A 7 22.95 -6.11 19.76
C HIS A 7 22.21 -5.12 20.68
N PHE A 8 20.87 -5.17 20.72
CA PHE A 8 20.08 -4.35 21.66
C PHE A 8 20.30 -4.78 23.11
N LEU A 9 20.37 -6.08 23.39
CA LEU A 9 20.69 -6.60 24.72
C LEU A 9 22.09 -6.19 25.19
N GLU A 10 23.08 -6.21 24.29
CA GLU A 10 24.45 -5.76 24.57
C GLU A 10 24.55 -4.25 24.85
N SER A 11 23.57 -3.47 24.38
CA SER A 11 23.52 -2.01 24.54
C SER A 11 22.62 -1.53 25.70
N ASP A 12 22.18 -2.43 26.58
CA ASP A 12 21.18 -2.18 27.63
C ASP A 12 19.87 -1.56 27.09
N ILE A 13 19.52 -1.90 25.85
CA ILE A 13 18.28 -1.48 25.19
C ILE A 13 17.31 -2.66 25.22
N ARG A 14 16.15 -2.46 25.85
CA ARG A 14 15.09 -3.47 25.84
C ARG A 14 14.30 -3.36 24.54
N ALA A 15 14.08 -4.49 23.88
CA ALA A 15 13.31 -4.54 22.64
C ALA A 15 12.09 -5.46 22.78
N ASN A 16 10.90 -4.93 22.49
CA ASN A 16 9.72 -5.74 22.20
C ASN A 16 9.66 -6.01 20.69
N CYS A 17 9.24 -7.21 20.32
CA CYS A 17 9.25 -7.70 18.94
C CYS A 17 7.88 -8.32 18.66
N GLU A 18 7.08 -7.65 17.84
CA GLU A 18 5.75 -8.11 17.48
C GLU A 18 5.69 -8.45 15.98
N VAL A 19 5.13 -9.61 15.65
CA VAL A 19 4.84 -9.96 14.25
C VAL A 19 3.64 -9.15 13.80
N THR A 20 3.79 -8.39 12.72
CA THR A 20 2.72 -7.56 12.16
C THR A 20 2.14 -8.18 10.90
N ALA A 21 1.06 -7.58 10.39
CA ALA A 21 0.40 -8.01 9.17
C ALA A 21 1.40 -8.21 8.01
N PRO A 22 1.19 -9.24 7.17
CA PRO A 22 2.10 -9.52 6.07
C PRO A 22 2.12 -8.36 5.06
N ILE A 23 3.20 -8.29 4.30
CA ILE A 23 3.29 -7.42 3.13
C ILE A 23 3.40 -8.24 1.86
N THR A 24 2.77 -7.74 0.80
CA THR A 24 2.91 -8.31 -0.54
C THR A 24 4.25 -7.86 -1.14
N PHE A 25 4.98 -8.80 -1.73
CA PHE A 25 6.18 -8.51 -2.50
C PHE A 25 6.26 -9.45 -3.70
N GLY A 26 7.12 -9.13 -4.66
CA GLY A 26 7.39 -9.97 -5.81
C GLY A 26 8.87 -10.15 -6.06
N VAL A 27 9.27 -11.37 -6.39
CA VAL A 27 10.57 -11.60 -7.05
C VAL A 27 10.41 -11.23 -8.52
N LEU A 28 11.23 -10.29 -8.97
CA LEU A 28 11.24 -9.81 -10.33
C LEU A 28 12.17 -10.70 -11.19
N PRO A 29 11.71 -11.15 -12.36
CA PRO A 29 12.58 -11.84 -13.31
C PRO A 29 13.45 -10.82 -14.08
N ASP A 30 14.41 -11.34 -14.83
CA ASP A 30 15.39 -10.52 -15.58
C ASP A 30 14.79 -9.75 -16.77
N SER A 31 13.52 -9.99 -17.12
CA SER A 31 12.86 -9.29 -18.22
C SER A 31 11.37 -9.07 -18.00
N TRP A 32 10.85 -7.98 -18.58
CA TRP A 32 9.43 -7.65 -18.56
C TRP A 32 8.57 -8.75 -19.19
N GLU A 33 9.04 -9.37 -20.27
CA GLU A 33 8.32 -10.45 -20.94
C GLU A 33 8.22 -11.70 -20.05
N SER A 34 9.29 -12.05 -19.33
CA SER A 34 9.25 -13.12 -18.33
C SER A 34 8.25 -12.83 -17.22
N TYR A 35 8.18 -11.58 -16.74
CA TYR A 35 7.18 -11.17 -15.75
C TYR A 35 5.75 -11.29 -16.31
N ARG A 36 5.50 -10.81 -17.52
CA ARG A 36 4.17 -10.93 -18.15
C ARG A 36 3.73 -12.37 -18.34
N ARG A 37 4.67 -13.29 -18.62
CA ARG A 37 4.40 -14.73 -18.76
C ARG A 37 4.09 -15.41 -17.42
N SER A 38 4.67 -14.94 -16.32
CA SER A 38 4.38 -15.48 -14.98
C SER A 38 2.97 -15.12 -14.49
N LEU A 39 2.38 -14.03 -15.01
CA LEU A 39 0.98 -13.68 -14.76
C LEU A 39 0.01 -14.64 -15.46
N SER A 40 -1.12 -14.92 -14.80
CA SER A 40 -2.22 -15.66 -15.40
C SER A 40 -2.74 -14.97 -16.66
N ARG A 41 -3.27 -15.74 -17.61
CA ARG A 41 -3.77 -15.24 -18.89
C ARG A 41 -4.71 -14.03 -18.72
N ASN A 42 -5.71 -14.15 -17.85
CA ASN A 42 -6.66 -13.08 -17.58
C ASN A 42 -6.00 -11.81 -17.03
N ARG A 43 -4.98 -11.94 -16.18
CA ARG A 43 -4.28 -10.79 -15.57
C ARG A 43 -3.41 -10.10 -16.61
N ARG A 44 -2.67 -10.87 -17.41
CA ARG A 44 -1.88 -10.36 -18.54
C ARG A 44 -2.75 -9.63 -19.57
N GLU A 45 -3.91 -10.19 -19.94
CA GLU A 45 -4.85 -9.57 -20.86
C GLU A 45 -5.47 -8.30 -20.27
N THR A 46 -5.86 -8.31 -18.99
CA THR A 46 -6.42 -7.15 -18.28
C THR A 46 -5.40 -6.01 -18.20
N MET A 47 -4.16 -6.31 -17.80
CA MET A 47 -3.06 -5.35 -17.75
C MET A 47 -2.80 -4.74 -19.13
N GLY A 48 -2.68 -5.58 -20.16
CA GLY A 48 -2.47 -5.13 -21.54
C GLY A 48 -3.63 -4.27 -22.07
N ARG A 49 -4.87 -4.62 -21.76
CA ARG A 49 -6.06 -3.84 -22.16
C ARG A 49 -6.08 -2.46 -21.49
N LYS A 50 -5.83 -2.40 -20.17
CA LYS A 50 -5.77 -1.14 -19.42
C LYS A 50 -4.66 -0.23 -19.95
N ARG A 51 -3.47 -0.79 -20.18
CA ARG A 51 -2.34 -0.07 -20.78
C ARG A 51 -2.68 0.50 -22.15
N ARG A 52 -3.20 -0.32 -23.07
CA ARG A 52 -3.59 0.16 -24.42
C ARG A 52 -4.68 1.23 -24.38
N LYS A 53 -5.68 1.10 -23.49
CA LYS A 53 -6.74 2.12 -23.31
C LYS A 53 -6.14 3.47 -22.88
N PHE A 54 -5.13 3.46 -22.02
CA PHE A 54 -4.42 4.66 -21.60
C PHE A 54 -3.54 5.22 -22.73
N GLU A 55 -2.72 4.38 -23.36
CA GLU A 55 -1.80 4.78 -24.44
C GLU A 55 -2.52 5.36 -25.66
N SER A 56 -3.79 5.00 -25.89
CA SER A 56 -4.58 5.55 -26.98
C SER A 56 -5.15 6.95 -26.70
N GLN A 57 -4.91 7.52 -25.52
CA GLN A 57 -5.42 8.85 -25.14
C GLN A 57 -4.45 9.96 -25.58
N PRO A 58 -4.96 11.18 -25.85
CA PRO A 58 -4.11 12.33 -26.12
C PRO A 58 -3.12 12.59 -24.98
N ASP A 59 -1.87 12.91 -25.33
CA ASP A 59 -0.79 13.23 -24.39
C ASP A 59 -0.54 12.16 -23.30
N ALA A 60 -0.87 10.89 -23.59
CA ALA A 60 -0.63 9.78 -22.69
C ALA A 60 0.88 9.56 -22.48
N GLN A 61 1.39 9.91 -21.30
CA GLN A 61 2.82 9.80 -20.98
C GLN A 61 3.05 9.27 -19.57
N VAL A 62 4.15 8.54 -19.40
CA VAL A 62 4.67 8.12 -18.10
C VAL A 62 6.04 8.77 -17.93
N ILE A 63 6.20 9.54 -16.86
CA ILE A 63 7.41 10.33 -16.63
C ILE A 63 7.93 10.05 -15.22
N THR A 64 9.23 9.83 -15.09
CA THR A 64 9.92 9.81 -13.79
C THR A 64 10.51 11.19 -13.53
N VAL A 65 10.20 11.77 -12.36
CA VAL A 65 10.77 13.05 -11.92
C VAL A 65 12.23 12.84 -11.53
N ASN A 66 13.14 13.54 -12.19
CA ASN A 66 14.59 13.36 -12.04
C ASN A 66 15.34 14.65 -11.69
N THR A 67 14.65 15.79 -11.57
CA THR A 67 15.26 17.10 -11.31
C THR A 67 14.74 17.71 -10.02
N MET A 68 15.59 18.50 -9.35
CA MET A 68 15.23 19.20 -8.12
C MET A 68 14.14 20.25 -8.38
N ASP A 69 14.21 20.94 -9.52
CA ASP A 69 13.27 21.99 -9.90
C ASP A 69 11.82 21.48 -10.03
N GLU A 70 11.64 20.23 -10.43
CA GLU A 70 10.31 19.61 -10.55
C GLU A 70 9.82 18.93 -9.27
N LEU A 71 10.71 18.67 -8.32
CA LEU A 71 10.45 17.75 -7.21
C LEU A 71 9.32 18.24 -6.31
N ASP A 72 9.38 19.51 -5.91
CA ASP A 72 8.42 20.07 -4.96
C ASP A 72 7.01 20.14 -5.54
N GLY A 73 6.87 20.58 -6.79
CA GLY A 73 5.59 20.58 -7.50
C GLY A 73 5.05 19.17 -7.74
N ALA A 74 5.92 18.20 -8.03
CA ALA A 74 5.54 16.80 -8.15
C ALA A 74 5.04 16.21 -6.83
N PHE A 75 5.69 16.52 -5.72
CA PHE A 75 5.27 16.07 -4.40
C PHE A 75 3.92 16.68 -3.99
N ASP A 76 3.72 17.97 -4.24
CA ASP A 76 2.45 18.62 -3.96
C ASP A 76 1.30 18.03 -4.78
N ARG A 77 1.55 17.70 -6.05
CA ARG A 77 0.56 17.00 -6.90
C ARG A 77 0.27 15.59 -6.39
N LEU A 78 1.28 14.83 -5.96
CA LEU A 78 1.06 13.52 -5.33
C LEU A 78 0.17 13.64 -4.08
N ALA A 79 0.46 14.61 -3.21
CA ALA A 79 -0.31 14.82 -1.98
C ALA A 79 -1.77 15.17 -2.28
N GLU A 80 -1.99 16.05 -3.26
CA GLU A 80 -3.32 16.40 -3.74
C GLU A 80 -4.09 15.20 -4.29
N LEU A 81 -3.50 14.45 -5.22
CA LEU A 81 -4.11 13.27 -5.83
C LEU A 81 -4.40 12.16 -4.80
N HIS A 82 -3.53 12.02 -3.80
CA HIS A 82 -3.75 11.07 -2.71
C HIS A 82 -4.97 11.50 -1.89
N ARG A 83 -5.06 12.79 -1.51
CA ARG A 83 -6.22 13.33 -0.79
C ARG A 83 -7.51 13.15 -1.58
N LEU A 84 -7.52 13.46 -2.88
CA LEU A 84 -8.69 13.29 -3.74
C LEU A 84 -9.20 11.84 -3.72
N ARG A 85 -8.30 10.87 -3.91
CA ARG A 85 -8.64 9.43 -3.87
C ARG A 85 -9.28 8.99 -2.55
N TRP A 86 -8.84 9.56 -1.43
CA TRP A 86 -9.23 9.14 -0.08
C TRP A 86 -10.29 10.04 0.57
N THR A 87 -10.75 11.08 -0.13
CA THR A 87 -11.81 11.96 0.35
C THR A 87 -13.06 11.13 0.64
N GLY A 88 -13.61 11.27 1.85
CA GLY A 88 -14.79 10.52 2.31
C GLY A 88 -14.55 9.04 2.64
N ARG A 89 -13.30 8.53 2.56
CA ARG A 89 -12.95 7.14 2.90
C ARG A 89 -12.22 7.01 4.24
N THR A 90 -11.58 8.08 4.69
CA THR A 90 -10.90 8.17 5.97
C THR A 90 -10.83 9.64 6.39
N GLU A 91 -10.86 9.89 7.70
CA GLU A 91 -10.71 11.24 8.27
C GLU A 91 -9.25 11.72 8.21
N GLN A 92 -8.29 10.80 8.12
CA GLN A 92 -6.86 11.13 8.10
C GLN A 92 -6.13 10.38 6.97
N PRO A 93 -6.29 10.81 5.70
CA PRO A 93 -5.52 10.23 4.60
C PRO A 93 -4.02 10.53 4.76
N GLY A 94 -3.17 9.78 4.06
CA GLY A 94 -1.74 10.07 4.02
C GLY A 94 -1.48 11.49 3.50
N PHE A 95 -0.38 12.12 3.93
CA PHE A 95 -0.05 13.53 3.63
C PHE A 95 -1.03 14.57 4.19
N SER A 96 -1.86 14.23 5.18
CA SER A 96 -2.78 15.21 5.78
C SER A 96 -2.12 16.19 6.75
N SER A 97 -1.06 15.79 7.45
CA SER A 97 -0.39 16.69 8.41
C SER A 97 0.79 17.45 7.78
N PRO A 98 1.01 18.72 8.16
CA PRO A 98 2.17 19.49 7.71
C PRO A 98 3.50 18.83 8.06
N GLU A 99 3.61 18.25 9.25
CA GLU A 99 4.83 17.60 9.74
C GLU A 99 5.17 16.36 8.89
N TYR A 100 4.15 15.56 8.55
CA TYR A 100 4.34 14.37 7.71
C TYR A 100 4.71 14.75 6.28
N ARG A 101 4.14 15.84 5.74
CA ARG A 101 4.54 16.38 4.44
C ARG A 101 5.96 16.92 4.44
N GLY A 102 6.35 17.67 5.48
CA GLY A 102 7.71 18.19 5.65
C GLY A 102 8.74 17.07 5.68
N PHE A 103 8.50 16.05 6.51
CA PHE A 103 9.37 14.87 6.59
C PHE A 103 9.55 14.19 5.23
N HIS A 104 8.46 13.94 4.49
CA HIS A 104 8.58 13.29 3.18
C HIS A 104 9.21 14.19 2.12
N ARG A 105 9.05 15.51 2.20
CA ARG A 105 9.79 16.46 1.37
C ARG A 105 11.28 16.30 1.62
N ASP A 106 11.73 16.35 2.87
CA ASP A 106 13.14 16.19 3.24
C ASP A 106 13.71 14.84 2.77
N VAL A 107 12.94 13.75 2.93
CA VAL A 107 13.32 12.42 2.44
C VAL A 107 13.48 12.42 0.91
N MET A 108 12.52 12.97 0.17
CA MET A 108 12.60 13.02 -1.29
C MET A 108 13.79 13.85 -1.78
N HIS A 109 14.03 15.01 -1.18
CA HIS A 109 15.19 15.87 -1.47
C HIS A 109 16.51 15.16 -1.17
N ALA A 110 16.58 14.32 -0.13
CA ALA A 110 17.75 13.52 0.17
C ALA A 110 17.96 12.35 -0.83
N LEU A 111 16.87 11.70 -1.27
CA LEU A 111 16.94 10.50 -2.10
C LEU A 111 17.11 10.77 -3.60
N LEU A 112 16.60 11.90 -4.10
CA LEU A 112 16.70 12.25 -5.52
C LEU A 112 18.16 12.34 -6.02
N PRO A 113 19.07 13.13 -5.41
CA PRO A 113 20.47 13.22 -5.87
C PRO A 113 21.25 11.91 -5.72
N GLN A 114 20.78 10.99 -4.87
CA GLN A 114 21.37 9.66 -4.73
C GLN A 114 20.87 8.66 -5.79
N GLY A 115 19.98 9.08 -6.69
CA GLY A 115 19.34 8.20 -7.68
C GLY A 115 18.44 7.15 -7.03
N ARG A 116 17.95 7.38 -5.80
CA ARG A 116 17.13 6.43 -5.03
C ARG A 116 15.65 6.76 -5.02
N LEU A 117 15.25 7.97 -5.44
CA LEU A 117 13.85 8.35 -5.58
C LEU A 117 13.28 7.87 -6.91
N ARG A 118 12.05 7.35 -6.89
CA ARG A 118 11.25 7.04 -8.08
C ARG A 118 9.86 7.65 -7.92
N LEU A 119 9.77 8.93 -8.23
CA LEU A 119 8.52 9.66 -8.23
C LEU A 119 7.99 9.71 -9.67
N MET A 120 6.99 8.88 -9.96
CA MET A 120 6.46 8.68 -11.31
C MET A 120 5.11 9.38 -11.48
N LYS A 121 4.91 10.00 -12.64
CA LYS A 121 3.69 10.70 -13.05
C LYS A 121 3.05 9.98 -14.24
N LEU A 122 1.72 9.87 -14.22
CA LEU A 122 0.91 9.43 -15.36
C LEU A 122 0.16 10.65 -15.90
N ASN A 123 0.51 11.09 -17.10
CA ASN A 123 -0.08 12.24 -17.77
C ASN A 123 -1.08 11.80 -18.84
N MET A 124 -2.16 12.56 -19.00
CA MET A 124 -3.19 12.34 -20.00
C MET A 124 -3.97 13.64 -20.22
N GLY A 125 -4.17 14.03 -21.49
CA GLY A 125 -4.89 15.26 -21.85
C GLY A 125 -4.30 16.51 -21.20
N GLY A 126 -2.96 16.63 -21.18
CA GLY A 126 -2.24 17.75 -20.56
C GLY A 126 -2.21 17.77 -19.02
N CYS A 127 -2.83 16.80 -18.34
CA CYS A 127 -2.92 16.75 -16.88
C CYS A 127 -2.19 15.54 -16.28
N THR A 128 -1.55 15.71 -15.11
CA THR A 128 -1.08 14.57 -14.30
C THR A 128 -2.26 13.96 -13.54
N ILE A 129 -2.72 12.79 -13.99
CA ILE A 129 -3.91 12.09 -13.44
C ILE A 129 -3.56 11.08 -12.35
N ALA A 130 -2.30 10.65 -12.27
CA ALA A 130 -1.83 9.69 -11.27
C ALA A 130 -0.38 9.95 -10.89
N MET A 131 -0.05 9.64 -9.64
CA MET A 131 1.32 9.69 -9.15
C MET A 131 1.64 8.50 -8.26
N LEU A 132 2.90 8.08 -8.32
CA LEU A 132 3.42 6.92 -7.60
C LEU A 132 4.79 7.28 -7.02
N TYR A 133 4.91 7.13 -5.71
CA TYR A 133 6.13 7.36 -4.94
C TYR A 133 6.74 6.02 -4.54
N CYS A 134 7.86 5.73 -5.17
CA CYS A 134 8.73 4.61 -4.86
C CYS A 134 10.13 5.06 -4.43
N MET A 135 10.82 4.15 -3.76
CA MET A 135 12.23 4.28 -3.41
C MET A 135 12.97 3.04 -3.85
N ARG A 136 14.19 3.21 -4.36
CA ARG A 136 15.10 2.11 -4.64
C ARG A 136 16.10 1.98 -3.49
N TYR A 137 16.19 0.79 -2.94
CA TYR A 137 17.23 0.43 -1.98
C TYR A 137 17.87 -0.89 -2.40
N ARG A 138 19.16 -0.82 -2.78
CA ARG A 138 19.89 -1.95 -3.37
C ARG A 138 19.16 -2.48 -4.63
N ASP A 139 18.80 -3.76 -4.62
CA ASP A 139 18.07 -4.48 -5.66
C ASP A 139 16.55 -4.50 -5.43
N THR A 140 16.05 -3.70 -4.48
CA THR A 140 14.64 -3.66 -4.11
C THR A 140 13.99 -2.34 -4.50
N PHE A 141 12.86 -2.42 -5.18
CA PHE A 141 11.97 -1.31 -5.52
C PHE A 141 10.81 -1.26 -4.53
N CYS A 142 10.78 -0.27 -3.65
CA CYS A 142 9.82 -0.13 -2.57
C CYS A 142 8.70 0.83 -2.95
N PHE A 143 7.47 0.33 -3.07
CA PHE A 143 6.28 1.13 -3.34
C PHE A 143 5.65 1.69 -2.07
N PHE A 144 5.79 3.00 -1.87
CA PHE A 144 5.39 3.67 -0.65
C PHE A 144 3.97 4.21 -0.70
N GLN A 145 3.68 5.12 -1.63
CA GLN A 145 2.39 5.79 -1.69
C GLN A 145 2.01 6.16 -3.11
N SER A 146 0.71 6.25 -3.38
CA SER A 146 0.18 6.70 -4.66
C SER A 146 -1.08 7.53 -4.49
N GLY A 147 -1.36 8.35 -5.50
CA GLY A 147 -2.58 9.12 -5.64
C GLY A 147 -3.07 9.06 -7.09
N PHE A 148 -4.37 9.17 -7.30
CA PHE A 148 -4.93 9.38 -8.63
C PHE A 148 -6.22 10.16 -8.52
N ASP A 149 -6.57 10.84 -9.62
CA ASP A 149 -7.78 11.63 -9.71
C ASP A 149 -8.99 10.71 -9.99
N PRO A 150 -9.98 10.62 -9.08
CA PRO A 150 -11.17 9.80 -9.26
C PRO A 150 -11.96 10.08 -10.54
N ALA A 151 -11.87 11.30 -11.11
CA ALA A 151 -12.52 11.62 -12.38
C ALA A 151 -12.02 10.74 -13.54
N TYR A 152 -10.81 10.18 -13.43
CA TYR A 152 -10.19 9.32 -14.42
C TYR A 152 -10.21 7.83 -14.04
N ALA A 153 -11.01 7.45 -13.04
CA ALA A 153 -11.05 6.06 -12.52
C ALA A 153 -11.33 5.00 -13.60
N GLU A 154 -12.09 5.34 -14.65
CA GLU A 154 -12.38 4.45 -15.78
C GLU A 154 -11.15 4.02 -16.59
N TYR A 155 -10.03 4.73 -16.47
CA TYR A 155 -8.73 4.39 -17.08
C TYR A 155 -7.85 3.55 -16.17
N SER A 156 -8.29 3.29 -14.93
CA SER A 156 -7.51 2.58 -13.91
C SER A 156 -6.09 3.16 -13.70
N PRO A 157 -5.95 4.49 -13.53
CA PRO A 157 -4.66 5.18 -13.53
C PRO A 157 -3.63 4.59 -12.55
N GLY A 158 -4.06 4.24 -11.33
CA GLY A 158 -3.19 3.61 -10.34
C GLY A 158 -2.63 2.25 -10.76
N ASP A 159 -3.47 1.39 -11.35
CA ASP A 159 -3.04 0.07 -11.85
C ASP A 159 -2.12 0.21 -13.07
N VAL A 160 -2.45 1.13 -13.99
CA VAL A 160 -1.62 1.39 -15.17
C VAL A 160 -0.24 1.86 -14.75
N LEU A 161 -0.17 2.89 -13.90
CA LEU A 161 1.10 3.44 -13.43
C LEU A 161 1.91 2.42 -12.62
N LEU A 162 1.26 1.59 -11.80
CA LEU A 162 1.94 0.51 -11.09
C LEU A 162 2.52 -0.55 -12.03
N GLY A 163 1.83 -0.88 -13.13
CA GLY A 163 2.37 -1.77 -14.16
C GLY A 163 3.63 -1.20 -14.83
N TYR A 164 3.63 0.10 -15.12
CA TYR A 164 4.84 0.79 -15.59
C TYR A 164 5.95 0.81 -14.54
N ALA A 165 5.62 0.97 -13.26
CA ALA A 165 6.60 0.94 -12.18
C ALA A 165 7.28 -0.43 -12.05
N VAL A 166 6.53 -1.53 -12.22
CA VAL A 166 7.11 -2.90 -12.24
C VAL A 166 8.03 -3.09 -13.44
N GLU A 167 7.60 -2.67 -14.63
CA GLU A 167 8.44 -2.71 -15.84
C GLU A 167 9.73 -1.90 -15.67
N HIS A 168 9.61 -0.70 -15.09
CA HIS A 168 10.75 0.17 -14.79
C HIS A 168 11.70 -0.46 -13.76
N ALA A 169 11.18 -1.06 -12.69
CA ALA A 169 11.99 -1.75 -11.69
C ALA A 169 12.82 -2.90 -12.30
N ILE A 170 12.23 -3.68 -13.21
CA ILE A 170 12.93 -4.74 -13.95
C ILE A 170 14.02 -4.14 -14.84
N ALA A 171 13.70 -3.08 -15.60
CA ALA A 171 14.66 -2.41 -16.47
C ALA A 171 15.87 -1.84 -15.71
N GLU A 172 15.70 -1.46 -14.45
CA GLU A 172 16.78 -1.00 -13.56
C GLU A 172 17.56 -2.12 -12.86
N GLY A 173 17.25 -3.38 -13.15
CA GLY A 173 17.90 -4.55 -12.56
C GLY A 173 17.50 -4.81 -11.11
N CYS A 174 16.31 -4.39 -10.68
CA CYS A 174 15.80 -4.76 -9.37
C CYS A 174 15.32 -6.22 -9.39
N HIS A 175 15.65 -6.99 -8.35
CA HIS A 175 15.21 -8.38 -8.16
C HIS A 175 13.97 -8.49 -7.28
N VAL A 176 13.61 -7.43 -6.56
CA VAL A 176 12.45 -7.43 -5.67
C VAL A 176 11.61 -6.17 -5.90
N PHE A 177 10.30 -6.36 -6.00
CA PHE A 177 9.31 -5.28 -5.88
C PHE A 177 8.56 -5.45 -4.56
N ASP A 178 8.82 -4.56 -3.60
CA ASP A 178 8.18 -4.56 -2.30
C ASP A 178 7.00 -3.59 -2.30
N MET A 179 5.78 -4.10 -2.05
CA MET A 179 4.58 -3.25 -2.03
C MET A 179 4.36 -2.54 -0.70
N LEU A 180 5.26 -2.73 0.26
CA LEU A 180 5.23 -2.23 1.63
C LEU A 180 3.89 -2.53 2.34
N LYS A 181 3.68 -1.88 3.48
CA LYS A 181 2.50 -2.06 4.33
C LYS A 181 1.22 -1.66 3.61
N GLY A 182 0.11 -2.25 4.04
CA GLY A 182 -1.24 -1.97 3.55
C GLY A 182 -1.82 -3.16 2.79
N GLU A 183 -2.86 -3.77 3.34
CA GLU A 183 -3.58 -4.84 2.67
C GLU A 183 -4.60 -4.23 1.72
N HIS A 184 -4.32 -4.33 0.43
CA HIS A 184 -5.23 -3.89 -0.61
C HIS A 184 -5.27 -4.96 -1.70
N ASP A 185 -6.47 -5.39 -2.08
CA ASP A 185 -6.66 -6.50 -3.03
C ASP A 185 -5.94 -6.28 -4.36
N TYR A 186 -5.81 -5.02 -4.81
CA TYR A 186 -5.12 -4.70 -6.05
C TYR A 186 -3.63 -5.11 -6.03
N LYS A 187 -2.98 -5.17 -4.87
CA LYS A 187 -1.58 -5.63 -4.74
C LYS A 187 -1.42 -7.07 -5.26
N ARG A 188 -2.44 -7.90 -5.02
CA ARG A 188 -2.51 -9.29 -5.49
C ARG A 188 -2.72 -9.44 -7.00
N HIS A 189 -2.99 -8.35 -7.71
CA HIS A 189 -3.00 -8.37 -9.17
C HIS A 189 -1.59 -8.44 -9.76
N PHE A 190 -0.58 -8.00 -8.99
CA PHE A 190 0.81 -7.91 -9.45
C PHE A 190 1.68 -9.02 -8.89
N PHE A 191 1.50 -9.36 -7.60
CA PHE A 191 2.31 -10.36 -6.91
C PHE A 191 1.47 -11.17 -5.93
N GLN A 192 1.82 -12.45 -5.75
CA GLN A 192 1.09 -13.35 -4.84
C GLN A 192 1.89 -13.69 -3.59
N GLN A 193 3.18 -13.40 -3.57
CA GLN A 193 4.03 -13.70 -2.43
C GLN A 193 3.77 -12.71 -1.30
N ASP A 194 3.83 -13.23 -0.08
CA ASP A 194 3.75 -12.46 1.13
C ASP A 194 4.93 -12.76 2.06
N ARG A 195 5.30 -11.77 2.86
CA ARG A 195 6.27 -11.95 3.95
C ARG A 195 5.79 -11.28 5.20
N ARG A 196 6.07 -11.91 6.36
CA ARG A 196 5.72 -11.36 7.66
C ARG A 196 6.65 -10.19 7.98
N ASN A 197 6.07 -9.09 8.43
CA ASN A 197 6.81 -7.99 9.00
C ASN A 197 6.94 -8.16 10.50
N VAL A 198 7.97 -7.52 11.06
CA VAL A 198 8.20 -7.48 12.49
C VAL A 198 8.34 -6.02 12.89
N GLU A 199 7.56 -5.59 13.87
CA GLU A 199 7.72 -4.31 14.53
C GLU A 199 8.62 -4.52 15.74
N LEU A 200 9.76 -3.82 15.75
CA LEU A 200 10.66 -3.81 16.88
C LEU A 200 10.56 -2.45 17.57
N ARG A 201 10.19 -2.47 18.85
CA ARG A 201 10.14 -1.28 19.71
C ARG A 201 11.25 -1.37 20.73
N ALA A 202 12.21 -0.45 20.64
CA ALA A 202 13.37 -0.42 21.52
C ALA A 202 13.24 0.74 22.52
N PHE A 203 13.48 0.47 23.80
CA PHE A 203 13.39 1.44 24.89
C PHE A 203 14.65 1.38 25.74
N ARG A 204 15.10 2.54 26.23
CA ARG A 204 16.00 2.57 27.38
C ARG A 204 15.23 2.14 28.64
N PRO A 205 15.80 1.32 29.53
CA PRO A 205 15.15 0.93 30.78
C PRO A 205 14.71 2.16 31.59
N GLY A 206 13.43 2.23 31.96
CA GLY A 206 12.90 3.40 32.69
C GLY A 206 11.37 3.41 32.82
N LEU A 207 10.80 4.55 33.24
CA LEU A 207 9.36 4.71 33.47
C LEU A 207 8.51 4.50 32.20
N ILE A 208 9.04 4.84 31.03
CA ILE A 208 8.37 4.63 29.73
C ILE A 208 8.22 3.13 29.44
N ASP A 209 9.26 2.31 29.69
CA ASP A 209 9.19 0.85 29.56
C ASP A 209 8.11 0.24 30.48
N LEU A 210 8.00 0.71 31.72
CA LEU A 210 6.96 0.27 32.64
C LEU A 210 5.55 0.64 32.14
N ALA A 211 5.37 1.88 31.64
CA ALA A 211 4.10 2.34 31.11
C ALA A 211 3.65 1.54 29.87
N TYR A 212 4.58 1.23 28.95
CA TYR A 212 4.28 0.38 27.79
C TYR A 212 3.94 -1.05 28.21
N ARG A 213 4.64 -1.63 29.20
CA ARG A 213 4.30 -2.95 29.74
C ARG A 213 2.89 -3.00 30.33
N LEU A 214 2.50 -1.97 31.07
CA LEU A 214 1.16 -1.87 31.62
C LEU A 214 0.13 -1.73 30.49
N LYS A 215 0.39 -0.90 29.47
CA LYS A 215 -0.46 -0.75 28.28
C LYS A 215 -0.61 -2.06 27.52
N ASP A 216 0.47 -2.77 27.22
CA ASP A 216 0.45 -4.02 26.47
C ASP A 216 -0.25 -5.13 27.29
N ALA A 217 0.00 -5.21 28.60
CA ALA A 217 -0.69 -6.16 29.49
C ALA A 217 -2.19 -5.86 29.62
N TRP A 218 -2.58 -4.58 29.65
CA TRP A 218 -3.98 -4.16 29.64
C TRP A 218 -4.66 -4.46 28.30
N SER A 219 -3.98 -4.20 27.19
CA SER A 219 -4.49 -4.47 25.83
C SER A 219 -4.68 -5.97 25.62
N ALA A 220 -3.71 -6.80 26.03
CA ALA A 220 -3.80 -8.26 25.99
C ALA A 220 -4.89 -8.83 26.91
N ARG A 221 -5.22 -8.16 28.03
CA ARG A 221 -6.35 -8.51 28.90
C ARG A 221 -7.70 -8.10 28.30
N ALA A 222 -7.77 -6.94 27.64
CA ALA A 222 -8.98 -6.45 26.98
C ALA A 222 -9.38 -7.35 25.80
N SER A 223 -8.41 -7.88 25.06
CA SER A 223 -8.61 -8.84 23.97
C SER A 223 -8.96 -10.26 24.44
N ARG A 224 -8.95 -10.53 25.75
CA ARG A 224 -9.24 -11.84 26.37
C ARG A 224 -10.55 -11.84 27.18
N ARG A 225 -11.53 -11.00 26.82
CA ARG A 225 -12.90 -11.21 27.33
C ARG A 225 -13.48 -12.47 26.70
N PRO A 226 -13.93 -13.47 27.48
CA PRO A 226 -14.65 -14.62 26.94
C PRO A 226 -16.00 -14.16 26.39
N GLU A 227 -16.36 -14.65 25.21
CA GLU A 227 -17.76 -14.67 24.78
C GLU A 227 -18.56 -15.45 25.84
N LEU A 228 -19.35 -14.74 26.63
CA LEU A 228 -20.29 -15.31 27.59
C LEU A 228 -21.71 -15.01 27.09
N GLY A 229 -22.41 -16.07 26.69
CA GLY A 229 -23.87 -16.08 26.68
C GLY A 229 -24.50 -16.71 25.45
N GLU A 230 -24.69 -18.03 25.50
CA GLU A 230 -25.61 -18.79 24.63
C GLU A 230 -26.97 -18.09 24.47
N SER A 231 -27.41 -17.83 23.24
CA SER A 231 -28.84 -17.76 22.94
C SER A 231 -29.29 -19.13 22.41
N ARG A 232 -29.90 -19.92 23.30
CA ARG A 232 -30.54 -21.20 22.97
C ARG A 232 -31.53 -21.03 21.83
N HIS A 233 -31.28 -21.76 20.75
CA HIS A 233 -32.25 -21.99 19.68
C HIS A 233 -33.45 -22.76 20.28
N ARG A 234 -34.62 -22.11 20.33
CA ARG A 234 -35.90 -22.74 20.66
C ARG A 234 -36.61 -23.07 19.34
N PRO A 235 -37.05 -24.31 19.08
CA PRO A 235 -37.72 -24.63 17.83
C PRO A 235 -39.14 -24.05 17.85
N ALA A 236 -39.53 -23.39 16.76
CA ALA A 236 -40.89 -22.92 16.56
C ALA A 236 -41.82 -24.12 16.29
N ARG A 237 -42.81 -24.32 17.17
CA ARG A 237 -44.02 -25.07 16.83
C ARG A 237 -44.92 -24.15 16.01
N GLY A 238 -45.46 -24.68 14.92
CA GLY A 238 -46.41 -23.96 14.08
C GLY A 238 -47.78 -23.83 14.73
N GLU A 239 -48.50 -22.80 14.32
CA GLU A 239 -49.95 -22.76 14.20
C GLU A 239 -50.35 -21.63 13.23
N THR A 240 -50.92 -22.08 12.11
CA THR A 240 -51.94 -21.49 11.22
C THR A 240 -52.45 -20.06 11.45
N SER A 241 -52.46 -19.25 10.37
CA SER A 241 -53.57 -18.36 9.95
C SER A 241 -53.20 -17.71 8.60
N SER A 242 -53.64 -18.24 7.46
CA SER A 242 -54.81 -17.79 6.66
C SER A 242 -54.81 -16.29 6.29
N ALA A 243 -54.45 -15.96 5.05
CA ALA A 243 -55.16 -14.95 4.24
C ALA A 243 -54.62 -14.96 2.80
N THR A 244 -55.42 -15.55 1.93
CA THR A 244 -55.31 -15.61 0.48
C THR A 244 -55.52 -14.21 -0.12
N ALA A 245 -54.60 -13.77 -0.98
CA ALA A 245 -54.85 -12.63 -1.87
C ALA A 245 -55.29 -13.14 -3.25
N GLU A 246 -56.60 -13.08 -3.49
CA GLU A 246 -57.18 -12.64 -4.76
C GLU A 246 -56.52 -11.32 -5.20
N GLN A 247 -56.31 -10.93 -6.47
CA GLN A 247 -56.98 -11.22 -7.73
C GLN A 247 -56.13 -10.63 -8.89
N ARG A 248 -56.10 -11.33 -10.03
CA ARG A 248 -56.35 -10.88 -11.42
C ARG A 248 -55.91 -9.44 -11.80
N ARG A 249 -55.10 -9.19 -12.84
CA ARG A 249 -55.25 -9.52 -14.27
C ARG A 249 -53.93 -9.28 -15.00
#